data_AF-A0A961XWJ3-F1
#
_entry.id   AF-A0A961XWJ3-F1
#
_cell.length_a   1.000
_cell.length_b   1.000
_cell.length_c   1.000
_cell.angle_alpha   90.00
_cell.angle_beta   90.00
_cell.angle_gamma   90.00
#
_symmetry.space_group_name_H-M   'P 1'
#
loop_
_entity.id
_entity.type
_entity.pdbx_description
1 polymer ?
#
loop_
_entity_poly.entity_id
_entity_poly.type
_entity_poly.pdbx_seq_one_letter_code
_entity_poly.pdbx_strand_id
1 'polypeptide(L)'
;ALFLGQYAPALAAAEELIAVTPEELLRIESPPMADFLESYLSMKQHVFIRFGKWREIIAQELPDDRELYSNLVATIHYAKGVAHAALGEVGEAERERELFLAAKARVPETRLLHNNRCIDLLDIADAMQLGEIEYRKGNYDEAFAHLRRSVEIDDNLPYDEPWGWMQPTRHALGALLFEQGRAEEAEAVYREDLGLGGSLSRATIHPDNVWSLRGLHQCLERRGATDTGEGMLIRQRLDLAAARADTPVRASCFCAQAAMQAAAE
;
A
#
# COMPACT_ATOMS: atom_id res chain seq x y z
N ALA A 1 -8.36 -8.39 -6.94
CA ALA A 1 -9.28 -7.26 -6.70
C ALA A 1 -8.53 -5.92 -6.59
N LEU A 2 -7.55 -5.77 -5.68
CA LEU A 2 -6.82 -4.52 -5.45
C LEU A 2 -6.19 -3.89 -6.71
N PHE A 3 -5.44 -4.67 -7.51
CA PHE A 3 -4.79 -4.16 -8.74
C PHE A 3 -5.75 -3.88 -9.90
N LEU A 4 -7.02 -4.28 -9.76
CA LEU A 4 -8.08 -4.00 -10.73
C LEU A 4 -8.95 -2.81 -10.31
N GLY A 5 -8.66 -2.17 -9.17
CA GLY A 5 -9.50 -1.08 -8.65
C GLY A 5 -10.89 -1.55 -8.22
N GLN A 6 -10.99 -2.79 -7.72
CA GLN A 6 -12.24 -3.39 -7.25
C GLN A 6 -12.30 -3.40 -5.72
N TYR A 7 -12.94 -2.39 -5.13
CA TYR A 7 -13.10 -2.22 -3.69
C TYR A 7 -14.00 -3.28 -3.08
N ALA A 8 -15.21 -3.47 -3.61
CA ALA A 8 -16.20 -4.35 -2.98
C ALA A 8 -15.72 -5.82 -2.93
N PRO A 9 -15.19 -6.40 -4.02
CA PRO A 9 -14.59 -7.73 -3.96
C PRO A 9 -13.36 -7.81 -3.05
N ALA A 10 -12.54 -6.76 -2.97
CA ALA A 10 -11.36 -6.75 -2.09
C ALA A 10 -11.76 -6.75 -0.61
N LEU A 11 -12.74 -5.92 -0.24
CA LEU A 11 -13.25 -5.87 1.13
C LEU A 11 -13.94 -7.18 1.51
N ALA A 12 -14.81 -7.71 0.65
CA ALA A 12 -15.50 -8.97 0.90
C ALA A 12 -14.53 -10.13 1.16
N ALA A 13 -13.45 -10.24 0.36
CA ALA A 13 -12.43 -11.25 0.57
C ALA A 13 -11.65 -11.06 1.89
N ALA A 14 -11.34 -9.81 2.27
CA ALA A 14 -10.69 -9.52 3.55
C ALA A 14 -11.60 -9.82 4.75
N GLU A 15 -12.90 -9.54 4.65
CA GLU A 15 -13.89 -9.88 5.67
C GLU A 15 -14.11 -11.39 5.78
N GLU A 16 -14.10 -12.10 4.66
CA GLU A 16 -14.15 -13.57 4.64
C GLU A 16 -12.93 -14.17 5.34
N LEU A 17 -11.72 -13.68 5.05
CA LEU A 17 -10.49 -14.11 5.74
C LEU A 17 -10.58 -13.94 7.27
N ILE A 18 -11.14 -12.81 7.71
CA ILE A 18 -11.37 -12.55 9.15
C ILE A 18 -12.39 -13.55 9.71
N ALA A 19 -13.51 -13.77 9.01
CA ALA A 19 -14.58 -14.64 9.46
C ALA A 19 -14.16 -16.12 9.58
N VAL A 20 -13.26 -16.59 8.70
CA VAL A 20 -12.76 -17.98 8.71
C VAL A 20 -11.53 -18.17 9.61
N THR A 21 -11.04 -17.10 10.25
CA THR A 21 -9.90 -17.12 11.17
C THR A 21 -10.35 -16.70 12.58
N PRO A 22 -11.21 -17.49 13.24
CA PRO A 22 -11.74 -17.14 14.55
C PRO A 22 -10.65 -17.20 15.64
N GLU A 23 -10.88 -16.52 16.76
CA GLU A 23 -9.92 -16.44 17.86
C GLU A 23 -9.51 -17.83 18.39
N GLU A 24 -10.46 -18.75 18.48
CA GLU A 24 -10.22 -20.12 18.96
C GLU A 24 -9.18 -20.85 18.10
N LEU A 25 -9.15 -20.56 16.79
CA LEU A 25 -8.15 -21.09 15.88
C LEU A 25 -6.76 -20.53 16.19
N LEU A 26 -6.67 -19.21 16.42
CA LEU A 26 -5.40 -18.54 16.72
C LEU A 26 -4.81 -18.96 18.07
N ARG A 27 -5.66 -19.34 19.04
CA ARG A 27 -5.23 -19.80 20.37
C ARG A 27 -4.66 -21.23 20.40
N ILE A 28 -4.69 -21.95 19.27
CA ILE A 28 -4.05 -23.27 19.19
C ILE A 28 -2.52 -23.06 19.22
N GLU A 29 -1.87 -23.59 20.25
CA GLU A 29 -0.41 -23.48 20.45
C GLU A 29 0.40 -24.55 19.70
N SER A 30 -0.24 -25.67 19.32
CA SER A 30 0.42 -26.79 18.63
C SER A 30 -0.45 -27.37 17.50
N PRO A 31 -0.13 -27.09 16.22
CA PRO A 31 0.90 -26.14 15.78
C PRO A 31 0.54 -24.69 16.19
N PRO A 32 1.51 -23.77 16.30
CA PRO A 32 1.27 -22.40 16.76
C PRO A 32 0.50 -21.60 15.70
N MET A 33 -0.83 -21.68 15.72
CA MET A 33 -1.66 -21.17 14.63
C MET A 33 -1.59 -19.66 14.48
N ALA A 34 -1.41 -18.93 15.60
CA ALA A 34 -1.22 -17.49 15.56
C ALA A 34 -0.02 -17.09 14.70
N ASP A 35 1.06 -17.87 14.73
CA ASP A 35 2.28 -17.59 13.96
C ASP A 35 2.04 -17.63 12.44
N PHE A 36 1.09 -18.45 12.00
CA PHE A 36 0.82 -18.64 10.57
C PHE A 36 -0.38 -17.85 10.06
N LEU A 37 -1.39 -17.59 10.91
CA LEU A 37 -2.69 -17.10 10.45
C LEU A 37 -3.06 -15.68 10.87
N GLU A 38 -2.47 -15.14 11.93
CA GLU A 38 -2.91 -13.85 12.47
C GLU A 38 -2.64 -12.69 11.50
N SER A 39 -1.57 -12.77 10.71
CA SER A 39 -1.20 -11.75 9.73
C SER A 39 -2.25 -11.54 8.64
N TYR A 40 -3.04 -12.56 8.27
CA TYR A 40 -4.13 -12.41 7.29
C TYR A 40 -5.25 -11.49 7.75
N LEU A 41 -5.41 -11.27 9.06
CA LEU A 41 -6.40 -10.32 9.56
C LEU A 41 -6.05 -8.87 9.17
N SER A 42 -4.79 -8.61 8.84
CA SER A 42 -4.30 -7.30 8.44
C SER A 42 -4.66 -6.93 7.00
N MET A 43 -5.16 -7.88 6.19
CA MET A 43 -5.48 -7.65 4.78
C MET A 43 -6.52 -6.53 4.60
N LYS A 44 -7.48 -6.41 5.53
CA LYS A 44 -8.49 -5.34 5.53
C LYS A 44 -7.85 -3.94 5.57
N GLN A 45 -6.73 -3.79 6.27
CA GLN A 45 -6.05 -2.50 6.40
C GLN A 45 -5.44 -2.05 5.07
N HIS A 46 -4.81 -2.97 4.34
CA HIS A 46 -4.31 -2.70 3.00
C HIS A 46 -5.43 -2.38 2.01
N VAL A 47 -6.60 -3.03 2.12
CA VAL A 47 -7.78 -2.67 1.31
C VAL A 47 -8.19 -1.23 1.60
N PHE A 48 -8.34 -0.87 2.87
CA PHE A 48 -8.72 0.49 3.25
C PHE A 48 -7.71 1.54 2.78
N ILE A 49 -6.41 1.28 2.93
CA ILE A 49 -5.36 2.18 2.45
C ILE A 49 -5.45 2.35 0.94
N ARG A 50 -5.59 1.24 0.19
CA ARG A 50 -5.65 1.26 -1.27
C ARG A 50 -6.80 2.08 -1.80
N PHE A 51 -7.92 2.11 -1.09
CA PHE A 51 -9.14 2.80 -1.51
C PHE A 51 -9.42 4.09 -0.74
N GLY A 52 -8.41 4.61 -0.01
CA GLY A 52 -8.48 5.90 0.65
C GLY A 52 -9.59 5.99 1.72
N LYS A 53 -9.88 4.89 2.42
CA LYS A 53 -10.90 4.82 3.48
C LYS A 53 -10.36 5.38 4.80
N TRP A 54 -9.84 6.61 4.74
CA TRP A 54 -9.03 7.23 5.79
C TRP A 54 -9.81 7.39 7.10
N ARG A 55 -11.05 7.87 7.03
CA ARG A 55 -11.87 8.09 8.23
C ARG A 55 -12.33 6.77 8.83
N GLU A 56 -12.63 5.78 8.00
CA GLU A 56 -12.93 4.42 8.44
C GLU A 56 -11.71 3.80 9.14
N ILE A 57 -10.49 4.00 8.62
CA ILE A 57 -9.26 3.53 9.26
C ILE A 57 -9.10 4.15 10.66
N ILE A 58 -9.22 5.48 10.76
CA ILE A 58 -9.05 6.22 12.01
C ILE A 58 -10.05 5.75 13.08
N ALA A 59 -11.30 5.49 12.67
CA ALA A 59 -12.37 5.05 13.55
C ALA A 59 -12.22 3.60 14.06
N GLN A 60 -11.30 2.80 13.51
CA GLN A 60 -11.15 1.40 13.96
C GLN A 60 -10.67 1.32 15.40
N GLU A 61 -11.30 0.44 16.16
CA GLU A 61 -10.86 0.02 17.47
C GLU A 61 -9.74 -1.01 17.36
N LEU A 62 -8.90 -1.08 18.39
CA LEU A 62 -7.90 -2.14 18.50
C LEU A 62 -8.54 -3.39 19.11
N PRO A 63 -8.08 -4.60 18.75
CA PRO A 63 -8.51 -5.80 19.45
C PRO A 63 -8.13 -5.76 20.93
N ASP A 64 -8.93 -6.42 21.77
CA ASP A 64 -8.71 -6.48 23.22
C ASP A 64 -7.42 -7.24 23.56
N ASP A 65 -7.22 -8.44 22.97
CA ASP A 65 -6.02 -9.25 23.16
C ASP A 65 -4.88 -8.81 22.21
N ARG A 66 -4.21 -7.73 22.59
CA ARG A 66 -3.12 -7.15 21.78
C ARG A 66 -1.86 -8.02 21.69
N GLU A 67 -1.76 -9.07 22.50
CA GLU A 67 -0.66 -10.04 22.42
C GLU A 67 -0.96 -11.10 21.37
N LEU A 68 -2.17 -11.64 21.36
CA LEU A 68 -2.60 -12.58 20.32
C LEU A 68 -2.56 -11.93 18.93
N TYR A 69 -3.11 -10.71 18.82
CA TYR A 69 -3.28 -9.93 17.59
C TYR A 69 -2.14 -8.93 17.34
N SER A 70 -0.92 -9.26 17.75
CA SER A 70 0.21 -8.31 17.73
C SER A 70 0.51 -7.70 16.35
N ASN A 71 0.45 -8.49 15.26
CA ASN A 71 0.70 -7.96 13.91
C ASN A 71 -0.44 -7.06 13.44
N LEU A 72 -1.69 -7.44 13.69
CA LEU A 72 -2.87 -6.65 13.36
C LEU A 72 -2.85 -5.31 14.09
N VAL A 73 -2.50 -5.29 15.38
CA VAL A 73 -2.37 -4.05 16.17
C VAL A 73 -1.33 -3.12 15.56
N ALA A 74 -0.14 -3.64 15.22
CA ALA A 74 0.89 -2.85 14.55
C ALA A 74 0.37 -2.33 13.20
N THR A 75 -0.27 -3.18 12.40
CA THR A 75 -0.78 -2.79 11.07
C THR A 75 -1.90 -1.74 11.15
N ILE A 76 -2.78 -1.79 12.17
CA ILE A 76 -3.81 -0.76 12.40
C ILE A 76 -3.16 0.59 12.70
N HIS A 77 -2.15 0.64 13.57
CA HIS A 77 -1.44 1.89 13.87
C HIS A 77 -0.74 2.46 12.62
N TYR A 78 -0.09 1.60 11.83
CA TYR A 78 0.47 1.99 10.53
C TYR A 78 -0.60 2.60 9.61
N ALA A 79 -1.73 1.91 9.44
CA ALA A 79 -2.81 2.40 8.60
C ALA A 79 -3.35 3.75 9.08
N LYS A 80 -3.49 3.94 10.40
CA LYS A 80 -3.89 5.22 11.00
C LYS A 80 -2.86 6.31 10.76
N GLY A 81 -1.57 6.01 10.89
CA GLY A 81 -0.48 6.94 10.59
C GLY A 81 -0.55 7.44 9.15
N VAL A 82 -0.70 6.53 8.18
CA VAL A 82 -0.91 6.86 6.76
C VAL A 82 -2.20 7.67 6.55
N ALA A 83 -3.31 7.27 7.18
CA ALA A 83 -4.59 7.96 7.03
C ALA A 83 -4.54 9.42 7.54
N HIS A 84 -3.96 9.64 8.73
CA HIS A 84 -3.75 10.98 9.26
C HIS A 84 -2.80 11.80 8.39
N ALA A 85 -1.69 11.22 7.92
CA ALA A 85 -0.79 11.89 6.99
C ALA A 85 -1.52 12.29 5.70
N ALA A 86 -2.25 11.37 5.07
CA ALA A 86 -3.02 11.63 3.86
C ALA A 86 -3.97 12.84 4.05
N LEU A 87 -4.65 12.90 5.20
CA LEU A 87 -5.56 14.00 5.60
C LEU A 87 -4.86 15.30 6.05
N GLY A 88 -3.53 15.33 6.13
CA GLY A 88 -2.75 16.49 6.59
C GLY A 88 -2.75 16.67 8.11
N GLU A 89 -3.21 15.68 8.87
CA GLU A 89 -3.27 15.67 10.33
C GLU A 89 -1.91 15.22 10.90
N VAL A 90 -0.83 15.97 10.60
CA VAL A 90 0.57 15.58 10.82
C VAL A 90 0.87 15.18 12.27
N GLY A 91 0.41 15.96 13.25
CA GLY A 91 0.65 15.65 14.66
C GLY A 91 0.04 14.31 15.09
N GLU A 92 -1.13 13.97 14.56
CA GLU A 92 -1.78 12.69 14.83
C GLU A 92 -1.05 11.53 14.12
N ALA A 93 -0.56 11.77 12.91
CA ALA A 93 0.25 10.80 12.18
C ALA A 93 1.57 10.47 12.91
N GLU A 94 2.24 11.48 13.48
CA GLU A 94 3.44 11.29 14.30
C GLU A 94 3.12 10.49 15.58
N ARG A 95 2.00 10.77 16.25
CA ARG A 95 1.55 9.97 17.42
C ARG A 95 1.27 8.52 17.05
N GLU A 96 0.56 8.27 15.95
CA GLU A 96 0.27 6.91 15.49
C GLU A 96 1.55 6.16 15.08
N ARG A 97 2.55 6.85 14.54
CA ARG A 97 3.87 6.25 14.28
C ARG A 97 4.57 5.82 15.58
N GLU A 98 4.52 6.61 16.64
CA GLU A 98 5.07 6.19 17.94
C GLU A 98 4.38 4.93 18.48
N LEU A 99 3.04 4.89 18.39
CA LEU A 99 2.25 3.72 18.79
C LEU A 99 2.56 2.50 17.92
N PHE A 100 2.73 2.70 16.61
CA PHE A 100 3.18 1.68 15.67
C PHE A 100 4.52 1.08 16.08
N LEU A 101 5.53 1.91 16.40
CA LEU A 101 6.85 1.43 16.80
C LEU A 101 6.78 0.61 18.10
N ALA A 102 5.98 1.05 19.07
CA ALA A 102 5.74 0.31 20.30
C ALA A 102 5.02 -1.03 20.04
N ALA A 103 4.04 -1.07 19.13
CA ALA A 103 3.33 -2.29 18.75
C ALA A 103 4.23 -3.26 17.97
N LYS A 104 5.00 -2.76 17.00
CA LYS A 104 5.97 -3.53 16.21
C LYS A 104 6.99 -4.24 17.10
N ALA A 105 7.49 -3.58 18.14
CA ALA A 105 8.42 -4.19 19.10
C ALA A 105 7.84 -5.37 19.89
N ARG A 106 6.52 -5.55 19.89
CA ARG A 106 5.83 -6.67 20.54
C ARG A 106 5.55 -7.83 19.60
N VAL A 107 5.73 -7.67 18.29
CA VAL A 107 5.47 -8.71 17.29
C VAL A 107 6.59 -9.76 17.36
N PRO A 108 6.29 -11.04 17.66
CA PRO A 108 7.30 -12.09 17.66
C PRO A 108 7.94 -12.28 16.29
N GLU A 109 9.24 -12.61 16.26
CA GLU A 109 9.94 -12.96 15.01
C GLU A 109 9.36 -14.21 14.31
N THR A 110 8.61 -15.03 15.06
CA THR A 110 7.93 -16.22 14.57
C THR A 110 6.67 -15.92 13.77
N ARG A 111 6.14 -14.69 13.82
CA ARG A 111 4.96 -14.31 13.03
C ARG A 111 5.29 -14.25 11.55
N LEU A 112 4.56 -15.00 10.75
CA LEU A 112 4.76 -15.13 9.32
C LEU A 112 3.53 -14.67 8.53
N LEU A 113 3.79 -14.23 7.31
CA LEU A 113 2.85 -14.22 6.21
C LEU A 113 3.50 -15.01 5.09
N HIS A 114 3.05 -16.26 4.91
CA HIS A 114 3.73 -17.27 4.09
C HIS A 114 5.25 -17.35 4.33
N ASN A 115 6.06 -16.86 3.38
CA ASN A 115 7.51 -16.91 3.38
C ASN A 115 8.15 -15.69 4.06
N ASN A 116 7.35 -14.67 4.38
CA ASN A 116 7.82 -13.39 4.91
C ASN A 116 7.62 -13.32 6.41
N ARG A 117 8.60 -12.78 7.13
CA ARG A 117 8.42 -12.45 8.55
C ARG A 117 7.63 -11.16 8.66
N CYS A 118 6.66 -11.13 9.57
CA CYS A 118 5.84 -9.95 9.79
C CYS A 118 6.68 -8.73 10.17
N ILE A 119 7.76 -8.92 10.95
CA ILE A 119 8.67 -7.84 11.31
C ILE A 119 9.34 -7.15 10.11
N ASP A 120 9.66 -7.90 9.05
CA ASP A 120 10.25 -7.36 7.81
C ASP A 120 9.19 -6.58 7.01
N LEU A 121 7.95 -7.07 6.98
CA LEU A 121 6.83 -6.34 6.39
C LEU A 121 6.55 -5.02 7.13
N LEU A 122 6.73 -5.01 8.45
CA LEU A 122 6.60 -3.80 9.27
C LEU A 122 7.81 -2.85 9.12
N ASP A 123 8.94 -3.26 8.53
CA ASP A 123 9.98 -2.31 8.09
C ASP A 123 9.55 -1.52 6.85
N ILE A 124 8.81 -2.15 5.94
CA ILE A 124 8.19 -1.47 4.79
C ILE A 124 7.17 -0.44 5.29
N ALA A 125 6.30 -0.85 6.22
CA ALA A 125 5.30 0.03 6.83
C ALA A 125 5.92 1.28 7.46
N ASP A 126 7.02 1.14 8.21
CA ASP A 126 7.68 2.29 8.85
C ASP A 126 8.28 3.26 7.84
N ALA A 127 8.98 2.74 6.82
CA ALA A 127 9.56 3.57 5.77
C ALA A 127 8.46 4.29 4.96
N MET A 128 7.35 3.61 4.66
CA MET A 128 6.23 4.20 3.94
C MET A 128 5.57 5.33 4.73
N GLN A 129 5.14 5.08 5.98
CA GLN A 129 4.45 6.09 6.78
C GLN A 129 5.35 7.30 7.08
N LEU A 130 6.65 7.08 7.31
CA LEU A 130 7.59 8.17 7.56
C LEU A 130 7.75 9.05 6.31
N GLY A 131 7.81 8.43 5.13
CA GLY A 131 7.80 9.13 3.85
C GLY A 131 6.55 9.99 3.67
N GLU A 132 5.37 9.47 3.99
CA GLU A 132 4.11 10.22 3.92
C GLU A 132 4.06 11.37 4.94
N ILE A 133 4.50 11.14 6.18
CA ILE A 133 4.56 12.18 7.23
C ILE A 133 5.49 13.31 6.82
N GLU A 134 6.72 13.01 6.40
CA GLU A 134 7.69 14.03 6.00
C GLU A 134 7.25 14.79 4.75
N TYR A 135 6.55 14.13 3.83
CA TYR A 135 5.96 14.79 2.66
C TYR A 135 4.98 15.88 3.10
N ARG A 136 4.14 15.58 4.10
CA ARG A 136 3.13 16.49 4.63
C ARG A 136 3.70 17.60 5.50
N LYS A 137 4.90 17.39 6.05
CA LYS A 137 5.71 18.43 6.70
C LYS A 137 6.40 19.38 5.70
N GLY A 138 6.41 19.02 4.42
CA GLY A 138 7.12 19.77 3.37
C GLY A 138 8.61 19.40 3.24
N ASN A 139 9.06 18.39 3.97
CA ASN A 139 10.44 17.89 3.95
C ASN A 139 10.61 16.90 2.78
N TYR A 140 10.44 17.39 1.56
CA TYR A 140 10.29 16.52 0.38
C TYR A 140 11.50 15.61 0.13
N ASP A 141 12.72 16.08 0.35
CA ASP A 141 13.92 15.26 0.12
C ASP A 141 13.98 14.06 1.08
N GLU A 142 13.68 14.28 2.36
CA GLU A 142 13.58 13.23 3.37
C GLU A 142 12.41 12.29 3.07
N ALA A 143 11.25 12.84 2.69
CA ALA A 143 10.07 12.08 2.30
C ALA A 143 10.39 11.08 1.17
N PHE A 144 11.01 11.56 0.09
CA PHE A 144 11.37 10.71 -1.04
C PHE A 144 12.53 9.75 -0.72
N ALA A 145 13.40 10.06 0.24
CA ALA A 145 14.39 9.09 0.73
C ALA A 145 13.70 7.91 1.43
N HIS A 146 12.74 8.19 2.31
CA HIS A 146 11.98 7.17 3.02
C HIS A 146 11.08 6.33 2.09
N LEU A 147 10.37 6.96 1.16
CA LEU A 147 9.55 6.24 0.17
C LEU A 147 10.40 5.33 -0.72
N ARG A 148 11.59 5.76 -1.15
CA ARG A 148 12.51 4.88 -1.89
C ARG A 148 13.05 3.75 -1.03
N ARG A 149 13.33 4.01 0.24
CA ARG A 149 13.71 2.94 1.18
C ARG A 149 12.59 1.90 1.33
N SER A 150 11.34 2.34 1.40
CA SER A 150 10.18 1.44 1.42
C SER A 150 10.14 0.52 0.19
N VAL A 151 10.38 1.09 -1.00
CA VAL A 151 10.47 0.35 -2.26
C VAL A 151 11.63 -0.64 -2.26
N GLU A 152 12.80 -0.21 -1.81
CA GLU A 152 13.98 -1.08 -1.74
C GLU A 152 13.75 -2.29 -0.83
N ILE A 153 13.10 -2.12 0.32
CA ILE A 153 12.77 -3.23 1.22
C ILE A 153 11.76 -4.18 0.55
N ASP A 154 10.70 -3.62 -0.05
CA ASP A 154 9.65 -4.36 -0.78
C ASP A 154 10.22 -5.22 -1.92
N ASP A 155 11.12 -4.66 -2.74
CA ASP A 155 11.76 -5.38 -3.85
C ASP A 155 12.67 -6.54 -3.41
N ASN A 156 13.20 -6.48 -2.18
CA ASN A 156 14.14 -7.46 -1.64
C ASN A 156 13.48 -8.47 -0.69
N LEU A 157 12.15 -8.46 -0.58
CA LEU A 157 11.43 -9.50 0.15
C LEU A 157 11.65 -10.89 -0.48
N PRO A 158 11.65 -11.97 0.33
CA PRO A 158 11.49 -13.33 -0.16
C PRO A 158 10.32 -13.47 -1.14
N TYR A 159 10.51 -14.28 -2.19
CA TYR A 159 9.45 -14.59 -3.15
C TYR A 159 8.22 -15.15 -2.45
N ASP A 160 7.05 -14.64 -2.83
CA ASP A 160 5.77 -15.04 -2.24
C ASP A 160 4.62 -14.91 -3.25
N GLU A 161 3.64 -15.81 -3.18
CA GLU A 161 2.44 -15.79 -4.03
C GLU A 161 1.20 -16.24 -3.24
N PRO A 162 0.27 -15.31 -2.89
CA PRO A 162 0.31 -13.87 -3.18
C PRO A 162 1.44 -13.13 -2.46
N TRP A 163 1.80 -11.95 -2.98
CA TRP A 163 2.87 -11.09 -2.44
C TRP A 163 2.71 -10.79 -0.95
N GLY A 164 3.83 -10.82 -0.20
CA GLY A 164 3.86 -10.49 1.23
C GLY A 164 3.45 -9.04 1.54
N TRP A 165 3.65 -8.12 0.59
CA TRP A 165 3.14 -6.76 0.68
C TRP A 165 2.10 -6.49 -0.42
N MET A 166 0.82 -6.39 -0.04
CA MET A 166 -0.29 -6.42 -1.01
C MET A 166 -0.40 -5.20 -1.93
N GLN A 167 0.06 -4.04 -1.50
CA GLN A 167 0.01 -2.80 -2.28
C GLN A 167 1.43 -2.34 -2.58
N PRO A 168 1.89 -2.39 -3.84
CA PRO A 168 3.23 -1.94 -4.19
C PRO A 168 3.49 -0.54 -3.67
N THR A 169 4.55 -0.42 -2.87
CA THR A 169 5.04 0.82 -2.24
C THR A 169 5.34 1.91 -3.28
N ARG A 170 5.76 1.49 -4.47
CA ARG A 170 6.01 2.33 -5.65
C ARG A 170 4.83 3.21 -6.05
N HIS A 171 3.59 2.81 -5.78
CA HIS A 171 2.43 3.65 -6.11
C HIS A 171 2.41 4.94 -5.30
N ALA A 172 2.74 4.89 -4.01
CA ALA A 172 2.81 6.09 -3.17
C ALA A 172 3.96 7.00 -3.64
N LEU A 173 5.15 6.42 -3.87
CA LEU A 173 6.31 7.13 -4.41
C LEU A 173 5.98 7.82 -5.75
N GLY A 174 5.47 7.07 -6.73
CA GLY A 174 5.14 7.60 -8.05
C GLY A 174 4.06 8.68 -8.00
N ALA A 175 3.02 8.52 -7.17
CA ALA A 175 1.95 9.50 -7.03
C ALA A 175 2.48 10.83 -6.51
N LEU A 176 3.25 10.77 -5.43
CA LEU A 176 3.78 11.95 -4.75
C LEU A 176 4.90 12.64 -5.55
N LEU A 177 5.72 11.88 -6.29
CA LEU A 177 6.69 12.42 -7.24
C LEU A 177 5.98 13.20 -8.36
N PHE A 178 4.93 12.61 -8.95
CA PHE A 178 4.16 13.26 -10.01
C PHE A 178 3.49 14.55 -9.51
N GLU A 179 2.90 14.52 -8.30
CA GLU A 179 2.29 15.69 -7.64
C GLU A 179 3.31 16.83 -7.43
N GLN A 180 4.56 16.51 -7.06
CA GLN A 180 5.64 17.49 -6.94
C GLN A 180 6.28 17.90 -8.28
N GLY A 181 5.73 17.47 -9.41
CA GLY A 181 6.25 17.81 -10.74
C GLY A 181 7.52 17.04 -11.14
N ARG A 182 7.93 16.03 -10.37
CA ARG A 182 9.07 15.14 -10.67
C ARG A 182 8.64 14.02 -11.63
N ALA A 183 8.06 14.42 -12.76
CA ALA A 183 7.37 13.52 -13.68
C ALA A 183 8.29 12.46 -14.31
N GLU A 184 9.55 12.80 -14.62
CA GLU A 184 10.51 11.84 -15.20
C GLU A 184 10.81 10.68 -14.24
N GLU A 185 10.98 10.98 -12.96
CA GLU A 185 11.22 9.95 -11.94
C GLU A 185 9.95 9.15 -11.67
N ALA A 186 8.78 9.81 -11.60
CA ALA A 186 7.50 9.11 -11.48
C ALA A 186 7.28 8.14 -12.66
N GLU A 187 7.60 8.56 -13.88
CA GLU A 187 7.51 7.72 -15.07
C GLU A 187 8.39 6.47 -14.94
N ALA A 188 9.64 6.62 -14.48
CA ALA A 188 10.53 5.49 -14.24
C ALA A 188 9.94 4.51 -13.21
N VAL A 189 9.38 5.02 -12.10
CA VAL A 189 8.74 4.19 -11.07
C VAL A 189 7.59 3.36 -11.63
N TYR A 190 6.70 3.95 -12.43
CA TYR A 190 5.58 3.21 -13.04
C TYR A 190 6.03 2.24 -14.12
N ARG A 191 7.08 2.57 -14.87
CA ARG A 191 7.68 1.65 -15.84
C ARG A 191 8.25 0.41 -15.17
N GLU A 192 8.94 0.56 -14.06
CA GLU A 192 9.43 -0.58 -13.28
C GLU A 192 8.26 -1.44 -12.79
N ASP A 193 7.25 -0.83 -12.15
CA ASP A 193 6.08 -1.58 -11.66
C ASP A 193 5.35 -2.35 -12.77
N LEU A 194 5.23 -1.77 -13.97
CA LEU A 194 4.58 -2.43 -15.12
C LEU A 194 5.48 -3.44 -15.85
N GLY A 195 6.73 -3.62 -15.42
CA GLY A 195 7.72 -4.48 -16.08
C GLY A 195 8.26 -3.93 -17.41
N LEU A 196 8.14 -2.63 -17.62
CA LEU A 196 8.66 -1.91 -18.79
C LEU A 196 10.08 -1.35 -18.55
N GLY A 197 10.53 -1.27 -17.30
CA GLY A 197 11.86 -0.76 -16.92
C GLY A 197 12.97 -1.81 -17.02
N GLY A 198 12.64 -3.09 -16.82
CA GLY A 198 13.56 -4.22 -17.01
C GLY A 198 14.58 -4.45 -15.89
N SER A 199 14.52 -3.67 -14.80
CA SER A 199 15.41 -3.87 -13.65
C SER A 199 14.88 -4.91 -12.65
N LEU A 200 13.55 -5.09 -12.62
CA LEU A 200 12.86 -5.93 -11.65
C LEU A 200 12.64 -7.37 -12.15
N SER A 201 12.60 -8.29 -11.19
CA SER A 201 12.24 -9.68 -11.45
C SER A 201 10.78 -9.80 -11.90
N ARG A 202 10.43 -10.87 -12.61
CA ARG A 202 9.02 -11.12 -12.98
C ARG A 202 8.09 -11.18 -11.75
N ALA A 203 8.62 -11.64 -10.61
CA ALA A 203 7.88 -11.75 -9.37
C ALA A 203 7.52 -10.40 -8.74
N THR A 204 8.23 -9.33 -9.10
CA THR A 204 8.08 -8.00 -8.48
C THR A 204 7.48 -6.96 -9.43
N ILE A 205 6.89 -7.42 -10.55
CA ILE A 205 6.20 -6.57 -11.53
C ILE A 205 4.71 -6.94 -11.64
N HIS A 206 3.91 -5.94 -11.97
CA HIS A 206 2.46 -5.98 -11.99
C HIS A 206 1.90 -5.53 -13.35
N PRO A 207 1.99 -6.40 -14.38
CA PRO A 207 1.40 -6.11 -15.69
C PRO A 207 -0.09 -5.77 -15.56
N ASP A 208 -0.52 -4.74 -16.29
CA ASP A 208 -1.91 -4.28 -16.33
C ASP A 208 -2.50 -3.83 -14.99
N ASN A 209 -1.65 -3.48 -14.03
CA ASN A 209 -2.06 -2.82 -12.81
C ASN A 209 -2.64 -1.44 -13.13
N VAL A 210 -3.95 -1.27 -12.88
CA VAL A 210 -4.70 -0.07 -13.29
C VAL A 210 -4.12 1.22 -12.71
N TRP A 211 -3.50 1.13 -11.54
CA TRP A 211 -2.99 2.27 -10.80
C TRP A 211 -1.67 2.78 -11.37
N SER A 212 -0.75 1.89 -11.72
CA SER A 212 0.49 2.25 -12.43
C SER A 212 0.23 2.62 -13.88
N LEU A 213 -0.75 1.98 -14.55
CA LEU A 213 -1.19 2.42 -15.88
C LEU A 213 -1.74 3.85 -15.85
N ARG A 214 -2.54 4.21 -14.83
CA ARG A 214 -3.01 5.59 -14.63
C ARG A 214 -1.85 6.55 -14.43
N GLY A 215 -0.91 6.21 -13.54
CA GLY A 215 0.26 7.04 -13.27
C GLY A 215 1.17 7.24 -14.48
N LEU A 216 1.47 6.17 -15.22
CA LEU A 216 2.25 6.24 -16.45
C LEU A 216 1.54 7.09 -17.51
N HIS A 217 0.23 6.89 -17.71
CA HIS A 217 -0.56 7.71 -18.64
C HIS A 217 -0.47 9.20 -18.30
N GLN A 218 -0.58 9.57 -17.02
CA GLN A 218 -0.44 10.96 -16.56
C GLN A 218 0.96 11.53 -16.85
N CYS A 219 2.02 10.72 -16.71
CA CYS A 219 3.37 11.13 -17.10
C CYS A 219 3.49 11.37 -18.61
N LEU A 220 2.90 10.48 -19.43
CA LEU A 220 2.86 10.62 -20.89
C LEU A 220 2.08 11.86 -21.33
N GLU A 221 0.94 12.15 -20.68
CA GLU A 221 0.18 13.40 -20.88
C GLU A 221 1.03 14.64 -20.56
N ARG A 222 1.70 14.64 -19.41
CA ARG A 222 2.53 15.76 -18.95
C ARG A 222 3.66 16.10 -19.92
N ARG A 223 4.26 15.10 -20.56
CA ARG A 223 5.33 15.29 -21.56
C ARG A 223 4.83 15.43 -23.00
N GLY A 224 3.51 15.43 -23.24
CA GLY A 224 2.91 15.59 -24.58
C GLY A 224 3.09 14.38 -25.51
N ALA A 225 3.14 13.16 -24.95
CA ALA A 225 3.41 11.94 -25.70
C ALA A 225 2.19 11.02 -25.88
N THR A 226 0.98 11.53 -25.66
CA THR A 226 -0.28 10.77 -25.80
C THR A 226 -0.50 10.24 -27.20
N ASP A 227 -0.12 11.01 -28.23
CA ASP A 227 -0.35 10.67 -29.64
C ASP A 227 0.76 9.78 -30.22
N THR A 228 1.75 9.41 -29.40
CA THR A 228 2.78 8.44 -29.79
C THR A 228 2.21 7.02 -29.77
N GLY A 229 2.86 6.09 -30.48
CA GLY A 229 2.46 4.68 -30.44
C GLY A 229 2.45 4.10 -29.01
N GLU A 230 3.41 4.50 -28.17
CA GLU A 230 3.41 4.15 -26.75
C GLU A 230 2.21 4.75 -26.01
N GLY A 231 1.96 6.05 -26.16
CA GLY A 231 0.84 6.74 -25.53
C GLY A 231 -0.50 6.07 -25.82
N MET A 232 -0.75 5.73 -27.08
CA MET A 232 -1.96 5.03 -27.52
C MET A 232 -2.06 3.62 -26.90
N LEU A 233 -0.95 2.87 -26.83
CA LEU A 233 -0.93 1.53 -26.22
C LEU A 233 -1.19 1.57 -24.72
N ILE A 234 -0.54 2.48 -23.99
CA ILE A 234 -0.77 2.65 -22.55
C ILE A 234 -2.19 3.11 -22.28
N ARG A 235 -2.74 4.03 -23.09
CA ARG A 235 -4.13 4.44 -22.99
C ARG A 235 -5.09 3.26 -23.16
N GLN A 236 -4.90 2.45 -24.20
CA GLN A 236 -5.74 1.29 -24.45
C GLN A 236 -5.71 0.30 -23.27
N ARG A 237 -4.51 -0.01 -22.75
CA ARG A 237 -4.36 -0.90 -21.58
C ARG A 237 -5.06 -0.32 -20.35
N LEU A 238 -4.92 0.99 -20.12
CA LEU A 238 -5.59 1.69 -19.04
C LEU A 238 -7.12 1.62 -19.17
N ASP A 239 -7.67 1.86 -20.36
CA ASP A 239 -9.12 1.81 -20.59
C ASP A 239 -9.69 0.41 -20.30
N LEU A 240 -8.99 -0.65 -20.74
CA LEU A 240 -9.38 -2.03 -20.46
C LEU A 240 -9.30 -2.37 -18.96
N ALA A 241 -8.24 -1.95 -18.28
CA ALA A 241 -8.07 -2.19 -16.85
C ALA A 241 -9.11 -1.40 -16.03
N ALA A 242 -9.34 -0.13 -16.37
CA ALA A 242 -10.29 0.76 -15.70
C ALA A 242 -11.75 0.33 -15.89
N ALA A 243 -12.10 -0.29 -17.02
CA ALA A 243 -13.43 -0.85 -17.25
C ALA A 243 -13.82 -1.96 -16.26
N ARG A 244 -12.84 -2.54 -15.54
CA ARG A 244 -13.06 -3.58 -14.52
C ARG A 244 -13.12 -3.01 -13.11
N ALA A 245 -12.74 -1.75 -12.91
CA ALA A 245 -12.75 -1.11 -11.61
C ALA A 245 -14.18 -0.76 -11.19
N ASP A 246 -14.51 -0.96 -9.91
CA ASP A 246 -15.78 -0.49 -9.33
C ASP A 246 -15.66 0.92 -8.74
N THR A 247 -14.42 1.41 -8.61
CA THR A 247 -14.07 2.72 -8.08
C THR A 247 -13.26 3.48 -9.12
N PRO A 248 -13.58 4.76 -9.43
CA PRO A 248 -12.81 5.54 -10.38
C PRO A 248 -11.33 5.68 -9.98
N VAL A 249 -10.42 5.16 -10.81
CA VAL A 249 -8.97 5.27 -10.59
C VAL A 249 -8.46 6.56 -11.24
N ARG A 250 -8.45 7.65 -10.47
CA ARG A 250 -8.04 9.00 -10.94
C ARG A 250 -6.57 9.32 -10.70
N ALA A 251 -5.92 8.64 -9.75
CA ALA A 251 -4.49 8.69 -9.49
C ALA A 251 -3.98 7.30 -9.12
N SER A 252 -2.66 7.12 -9.05
CA SER A 252 -2.02 5.85 -8.68
C SER A 252 -2.03 5.55 -7.17
N CYS A 253 -2.15 6.57 -6.31
CA CYS A 253 -2.41 6.43 -4.87
C CYS A 253 -3.43 7.49 -4.39
N PHE A 254 -4.28 7.14 -3.42
CA PHE A 254 -5.07 8.12 -2.65
C PHE A 254 -4.24 9.01 -1.71
N CYS A 255 -2.94 8.71 -1.57
CA CYS A 255 -1.95 9.52 -0.91
C CYS A 255 -1.77 10.89 -1.60
N ALA A 256 -2.03 10.98 -2.91
CA ALA A 256 -1.95 12.25 -3.64
C ALA A 256 -3.20 13.11 -3.37
N GLN A 257 -3.01 14.39 -3.11
CA GLN A 257 -4.11 15.35 -2.89
C GLN A 257 -5.05 15.40 -4.09
N ALA A 258 -4.50 15.29 -5.31
CA ALA A 258 -5.30 15.20 -6.53
C ALA A 258 -6.30 14.02 -6.52
N ALA A 259 -5.92 12.90 -5.90
CA ALA A 259 -6.80 11.74 -5.74
C ALA A 259 -7.90 12.00 -4.70
N MET A 260 -7.57 12.71 -3.62
CA MET A 260 -8.50 13.02 -2.54
C MET A 260 -9.55 14.06 -2.94
N GLN A 261 -9.15 15.13 -3.63
CA GLN A 261 -10.07 16.14 -4.15
C GLN A 261 -11.09 15.50 -5.09
N ALA A 262 -10.60 14.62 -5.97
CA ALA A 262 -11.40 13.95 -6.96
C ALA A 262 -12.31 12.84 -6.39
N ALA A 263 -12.08 12.39 -5.15
CA ALA A 263 -12.95 11.46 -4.44
C ALA A 263 -14.05 12.18 -3.62
N ALA A 264 -13.88 13.48 -3.36
CA ALA A 264 -14.86 14.32 -2.68
C ALA A 264 -15.92 14.93 -3.63
N GLU A 265 -15.70 14.81 -4.95
CA GLU A 265 -16.60 15.22 -6.05
C GLU A 265 -17.45 14.06 -6.57
#